data_AF-A0A4Q3C0J7-F1
#
_entry.id   AF-A0A4Q3C0J7-F1
#
_cell.length_a   1.000
_cell.length_b   1.000
_cell.length_c   1.000
_cell.angle_alpha   90.00
_cell.angle_beta   90.00
_cell.angle_gamma   90.00
#
_symmetry.space_group_name_H-M   'P 1'
#
loop_
_entity.id
_entity.type
_entity.pdbx_description
1 polymer ?
#
loop_
_entity_poly.entity_id
_entity_poly.type
_entity_poly.pdbx_seq_one_letter_code
_entity_poly.pdbx_strand_id
1 'polypeptide(L)' 'TGIGTYGANAGSMRYFGHDASRLTRAEAARIAAVLPLPKKREARAPSGFTRRYGNMISRRIGQVSRYGQDSCLK' A
#
# COMPACT_ATOMS: atom_id res chain seq x y z
N THR A 1 -20.24 -0.17 -6.43
CA THR A 1 -18.94 0.38 -6.87
C THR A 1 -18.03 0.57 -5.67
N GLY A 2 -16.76 0.13 -5.74
CA GLY A 2 -15.71 0.43 -4.73
C GLY A 2 -15.60 1.93 -4.47
N ILE A 3 -14.69 2.43 -3.64
CA ILE A 3 -14.66 3.88 -3.34
C ILE A 3 -14.19 4.75 -4.54
N GLY A 4 -14.46 4.34 -5.77
CA GLY A 4 -14.19 5.05 -7.03
C GLY A 4 -12.71 5.31 -7.28
N THR A 5 -11.83 4.72 -6.48
CA THR A 5 -10.40 5.05 -6.45
C THR A 5 -9.66 3.98 -7.22
N TYR A 6 -9.20 4.34 -8.42
CA TYR A 6 -8.47 3.45 -9.32
C TYR A 6 -7.05 3.99 -9.52
N GLY A 7 -6.07 3.08 -9.47
CA GLY A 7 -4.66 3.43 -9.59
C GLY A 7 -3.99 3.85 -8.27
N ALA A 8 -2.67 3.72 -8.25
CA ALA A 8 -1.86 3.96 -7.05
C ALA A 8 -1.91 5.43 -6.60
N ASN A 9 -1.86 6.38 -7.54
CA ASN A 9 -1.85 7.81 -7.18
C ASN A 9 -3.17 8.28 -6.58
N ALA A 10 -4.31 7.88 -7.15
CA ALA A 10 -5.62 8.20 -6.58
C ALA A 10 -5.76 7.61 -5.16
N GLY A 11 -5.23 6.40 -4.92
CA GLY A 11 -5.15 5.79 -3.60
C GLY A 11 -4.30 6.61 -2.62
N SER A 12 -3.12 7.04 -3.05
CA SER A 12 -2.20 7.87 -2.25
C SER A 12 -2.85 9.19 -1.85
N MET A 13 -3.40 9.92 -2.82
CA MET A 13 -4.10 11.18 -2.58
C MET A 13 -5.27 11.00 -1.62
N ARG A 14 -6.08 9.94 -1.80
CA ARG A 14 -7.24 9.66 -0.97
C ARG A 14 -6.90 9.37 0.49
N TYR A 15 -5.89 8.53 0.74
CA TYR A 15 -5.62 8.02 2.10
C TYR A 15 -4.55 8.81 2.85
N PHE A 16 -3.64 9.47 2.13
CA PHE A 16 -2.47 10.13 2.73
C PHE A 16 -2.30 11.58 2.29
N GLY A 17 -3.05 12.06 1.29
CA GLY A 17 -3.08 13.47 0.92
C GLY A 17 -1.86 13.95 0.13
N HIS A 18 -1.11 13.02 -0.50
CA HIS A 18 0.02 13.36 -1.35
C HIS A 18 0.17 12.36 -2.51
N ASP A 19 0.99 12.74 -3.48
CA ASP A 19 1.29 11.94 -4.66
C ASP A 19 1.94 10.59 -4.30
N ALA A 20 1.70 9.58 -5.14
CA ALA A 20 2.26 8.23 -4.97
C ALA A 20 3.81 8.21 -4.95
N SER A 21 4.47 9.16 -5.62
CA SER A 21 5.93 9.34 -5.57
C SER A 21 6.46 9.67 -4.17
N ARG A 22 5.60 10.16 -3.27
CA ARG A 22 5.93 10.49 -1.88
C ARG A 22 5.54 9.41 -0.88
N LEU A 23 4.96 8.29 -1.33
CA LEU A 23 4.59 7.20 -0.43
C LEU A 23 5.81 6.64 0.29
N THR A 24 5.71 6.60 1.60
CA THR A 24 6.61 5.77 2.40
C THR A 24 6.33 4.29 2.12
N ARG A 25 7.32 3.44 2.39
CA ARG A 25 7.15 1.97 2.30
C ARG A 25 5.98 1.47 3.14
N ALA A 26 5.72 2.10 4.28
CA ALA A 26 4.61 1.74 5.16
C ALA A 26 3.25 2.12 4.55
N GLU A 27 3.13 3.31 3.95
CA GLU A 27 1.88 3.76 3.33
C GLU A 27 1.54 2.94 2.09
N ALA A 28 2.53 2.66 1.24
CA ALA A 28 2.37 1.77 0.08
C ALA A 28 1.91 0.37 0.52
N ALA A 29 2.52 -0.19 1.57
CA ALA A 29 2.14 -1.48 2.12
C ALA A 29 0.71 -1.48 2.70
N ARG A 30 0.27 -0.38 3.32
CA ARG A 30 -1.11 -0.24 3.82
C ARG A 30 -2.13 -0.16 2.69
N ILE A 31 -1.85 0.57 1.61
CA ILE A 31 -2.71 0.58 0.41
C ILE A 31 -2.86 -0.84 -0.14
N ALA A 32 -1.76 -1.58 -0.29
CA ALA A 32 -1.79 -2.96 -0.76
C ALA A 32 -2.61 -3.88 0.17
N ALA A 33 -2.50 -3.72 1.50
CA ALA A 33 -3.21 -4.55 2.47
C ALA A 33 -4.74 -4.29 2.55
N VAL A 34 -5.18 -3.11 2.13
CA VAL A 34 -6.59 -2.69 2.16
C VAL A 34 -7.38 -3.29 0.99
N LEU A 35 -6.73 -3.57 -0.13
CA LEU A 35 -7.28 -4.42 -1.21
C LEU A 35 -7.31 -5.87 -0.71
N PRO A 36 -8.39 -6.66 -0.82
CA PRO A 36 -9.57 -6.57 -1.70
C PRO A 36 -10.84 -5.90 -1.11
N LEU A 37 -10.81 -5.36 0.10
CA LEU A 37 -12.00 -4.84 0.79
C LEU A 37 -11.85 -3.36 1.24
N PRO A 38 -11.55 -2.42 0.32
CA PRO A 38 -11.22 -1.04 0.66
C PRO A 38 -12.35 -0.25 1.32
N LYS A 39 -13.60 -0.69 1.15
CA LYS A 39 -14.76 -0.07 1.81
C LYS A 39 -14.85 -0.35 3.31
N LYS A 40 -14.25 -1.45 3.77
CA LYS A 40 -14.36 -1.94 5.15
C LYS A 40 -13.04 -1.83 5.92
N ARG A 41 -11.92 -1.66 5.22
CA ARG A 41 -10.58 -1.68 5.80
C ARG A 41 -9.99 -0.28 5.79
N GLU A 42 -9.50 0.14 6.96
CA GLU A 42 -8.83 1.43 7.14
C GLU A 42 -7.38 1.39 6.66
N ALA A 43 -6.98 2.38 5.86
CA ALA A 43 -5.60 2.53 5.36
C ALA A 43 -4.73 3.41 6.27
N ARG A 44 -5.31 4.48 6.84
CA ARG A 44 -4.56 5.49 7.61
C ARG A 44 -4.19 5.01 9.00
N ALA A 45 -5.15 4.42 9.70
CA ALA A 45 -5.00 3.84 11.04
C ALA A 45 -5.51 2.39 11.07
N PRO A 46 -4.79 1.45 10.42
CA PRO A 46 -5.24 0.07 10.31
C PRO A 46 -5.19 -0.65 11.66
N SER A 47 -6.14 -1.54 11.89
CA SER A 47 -6.18 -2.45 13.04
C SER A 47 -6.27 -3.92 12.57
N GLY A 48 -6.23 -4.85 13.53
CA GLY A 48 -6.46 -6.28 13.28
C GLY A 48 -5.64 -6.87 12.12
N PHE A 49 -6.33 -7.52 11.20
CA PHE A 49 -5.76 -8.16 10.01
C PHE A 49 -4.99 -7.16 9.12
N THR A 50 -5.59 -6.02 8.78
CA THR A 50 -5.01 -5.04 7.86
C THR A 50 -3.67 -4.53 8.36
N ARG A 51 -3.56 -4.27 9.68
CA ARG A 51 -2.30 -3.86 10.31
C ARG A 51 -1.23 -4.96 10.22
N ARG A 52 -1.59 -6.19 10.58
CA ARG A 52 -0.65 -7.33 10.55
C ARG A 52 -0.15 -7.60 9.13
N TYR A 53 -1.05 -7.61 8.15
CA TYR A 53 -0.72 -7.86 6.76
C TYR A 53 0.10 -6.72 6.14
N GLY A 54 -0.27 -5.46 6.39
CA GLY A 54 0.53 -4.30 5.96
C GLY A 54 1.95 -4.32 6.52
N ASN A 55 2.12 -4.66 7.80
CA ASN A 55 3.46 -4.80 8.41
C ASN A 55 4.28 -5.92 7.75
N MET A 56 3.64 -7.02 7.37
CA MET A 56 4.28 -8.14 6.67
C MET A 56 4.76 -7.72 5.27
N ILE A 57 3.92 -7.01 4.51
CA ILE A 57 4.28 -6.45 3.20
C ILE A 57 5.46 -5.48 3.36
N SER A 58 5.38 -4.54 4.30
CA SER A 58 6.43 -3.53 4.52
C SER A 58 7.81 -4.14 4.79
N ARG A 59 7.86 -5.29 5.49
CA ARG A 59 9.11 -6.02 5.75
C ARG A 59 9.68 -6.69 4.49
N ARG A 60 8.81 -7.12 3.57
CA ARG A 60 9.19 -7.80 2.33
C ARG A 60 9.67 -6.84 1.24
N ILE A 61 9.28 -5.57 1.28
CA ILE A 61 9.76 -4.56 0.32
C ILE A 61 11.29 -4.52 0.26
N GLY A 62 11.98 -4.63 1.40
CA GLY A 62 13.45 -4.68 1.41
C GLY A 62 14.04 -5.93 0.73
N GLN A 63 13.31 -7.05 0.74
CA GLN A 63 13.73 -8.28 0.07
C GLN A 63 13.65 -8.17 -1.45
N VAL A 64 12.63 -7.49 -1.98
CA VAL A 64 12.46 -7.26 -3.42
C VAL A 64 13.71 -6.61 -4.01
N SER A 65 14.15 -5.51 -3.41
CA SER A 65 15.36 -4.80 -3.82
C SER A 65 16.64 -5.61 -3.56
N ARG A 66 16.76 -6.26 -2.39
CA ARG A 66 17.96 -7.05 -2.03
C ARG A 66 18.21 -8.22 -2.98
N TYR A 67 17.15 -8.85 -3.48
CA TYR A 67 17.23 -10.00 -4.36
C TYR A 67 17.05 -9.63 -5.85
N GLY A 68 16.96 -8.33 -6.18
CA GLY A 68 16.83 -7.86 -7.57
C GLY A 68 15.54 -8.33 -8.26
N GLN A 69 14.47 -8.55 -7.49
CA GLN A 69 13.17 -9.02 -8.01
C GLN A 69 12.46 -7.96 -8.87
N ASP A 70 12.91 -6.72 -8.79
CA ASP A 70 12.47 -5.55 -9.56
C ASP A 70 13.39 -5.22 -10.74
N SER A 71 14.35 -6.09 -11.08
CA SER A 71 15.37 -5.85 -12.13
C SER A 71 14.84 -5.56 -13.54
N CYS A 72 13.60 -5.96 -13.82
CA CYS A 72 12.90 -5.72 -15.10
C CYS A 72 12.17 -4.37 -15.17
N LEU A 73 12.04 -3.65 -14.05
CA LEU A 73 11.43 -2.33 -14.01
C LEU A 73 12.53 -1.29 -14.30
N LYS A 74 12.67 -0.91 -15.57
CA LYS A 74 13.50 0.21 -16.02
C LYS A 74 12.67 1.19 -16.81
#